data_AF-A0A284VL30-F1
#
_entry.id   AF-A0A284VL30-F1
#
_cell.length_a   1.000
_cell.length_b   1.000
_cell.length_c   1.000
_cell.angle_alpha   90.00
_cell.angle_beta   90.00
_cell.angle_gamma   90.00
#
_symmetry.space_group_name_H-M   'P 1'
#
loop_
_entity.id
_entity.type
_entity.pdbx_description
1 polymer ?
#
loop_
_entity_poly.entity_id
_entity_poly.type
_entity_poly.pdbx_seq_one_letter_code
_entity_poly.pdbx_strand_id
1 'polypeptide(L)' 'MTNTDQNKCMDCGTALTIKNRHPVYSSRLAIIGYRCSTCHEKSKSPATKKREEEISNLTKEVPKPENVRHNILKELVK' A
#
# COMPACT_ATOMS: atom_id res chain seq x y z
N MET A 1 -7.57 -4.52 27.07
CA MET A 1 -7.21 -4.36 25.64
C MET A 1 -6.28 -5.50 25.28
N THR A 2 -6.75 -6.45 24.48
CA THR A 2 -5.92 -7.58 24.04
C THR A 2 -4.81 -7.06 23.14
N ASN A 3 -3.57 -7.30 23.56
CA ASN A 3 -2.36 -6.90 22.85
C ASN A 3 -2.22 -7.79 21.61
N THR A 4 -2.91 -7.44 20.53
CA THR A 4 -2.78 -8.14 19.25
C THR A 4 -1.37 -7.88 18.76
N ASP A 5 -0.53 -8.92 18.81
CA ASP A 5 0.84 -8.91 18.35
C ASP A 5 0.90 -8.33 16.93
N GLN A 6 1.25 -7.04 16.82
CA GLN A 6 1.18 -6.28 15.56
C GLN A 6 2.16 -6.81 14.51
N ASN A 7 3.05 -7.72 14.92
CA ASN A 7 4.02 -8.39 14.08
C ASN A 7 3.51 -9.74 13.56
N LYS A 8 2.21 -10.03 13.65
CA LYS A 8 1.61 -11.24 13.09
C LYS A 8 0.41 -10.92 12.20
N CYS A 9 0.27 -11.70 11.14
CA CYS A 9 -0.89 -11.65 10.27
C CYS A 9 -2.13 -12.08 11.05
N MET A 10 -3.16 -11.23 11.04
CA MET A 10 -4.42 -11.49 11.76
C MET A 10 -5.18 -12.72 11.23
N ASP A 11 -4.99 -13.11 9.96
CA ASP A 11 -5.72 -14.26 9.38
C ASP A 11 -4.92 -15.57 9.41
N CYS A 12 -3.59 -15.53 9.21
CA CYS A 12 -2.77 -16.75 9.06
C CYS A 12 -1.63 -16.88 10.09
N GLY A 13 -1.45 -15.91 10.99
CA GLY A 13 -0.45 -15.95 12.05
C GLY A 13 1.01 -15.77 11.63
N THR A 14 1.29 -15.69 10.32
CA THR A 14 2.65 -15.48 9.79
C THR A 14 3.26 -14.20 10.35
N ALA A 15 4.55 -14.26 10.71
CA ALA A 15 5.31 -13.10 11.15
C ALA A 15 5.34 -12.02 10.05
N LEU A 16 5.08 -10.78 10.45
CA LEU A 16 5.07 -9.61 9.60
C LEU A 16 6.32 -8.77 9.87
N THR A 17 6.89 -8.27 8.79
CA THR A 17 7.90 -7.21 8.85
C THR A 17 7.24 -5.88 8.52
N ILE A 18 7.90 -4.76 8.90
CA ILE A 18 7.41 -3.41 8.58
C ILE A 18 7.17 -3.23 7.06
N LYS A 19 7.95 -3.91 6.22
CA LYS A 19 7.84 -3.83 4.75
C LYS A 19 6.65 -4.59 4.17
N ASN A 20 6.17 -5.64 4.86
CA ASN A 20 5.19 -6.59 4.31
C ASN A 20 3.87 -6.62 5.09
N ARG A 21 3.64 -5.65 5.99
CA ARG A 21 2.40 -5.52 6.77
C ARG A 21 1.41 -4.60 6.05
N HIS A 22 0.21 -5.11 5.82
CA HIS A 22 -0.90 -4.35 5.24
C HIS A 22 -1.93 -4.04 6.34
N PRO A 23 -2.23 -2.77 6.64
CA PRO A 23 -3.17 -2.41 7.69
C PRO A 23 -4.59 -2.84 7.33
N VAL A 24 -5.31 -3.38 8.31
CA VAL A 24 -6.74 -3.65 8.23
C VAL A 24 -7.48 -2.56 8.98
N TYR A 25 -8.39 -1.89 8.30
CA TYR A 25 -9.19 -0.80 8.86
C TYR A 25 -10.59 -1.27 9.21
N SER A 26 -11.10 -0.76 10.33
CA SER A 26 -12.54 -0.83 10.66
C SER A 26 -13.36 0.13 9.80
N SER A 27 -14.68 0.04 9.91
CA SER A 27 -15.61 1.01 9.29
C SER A 27 -15.38 2.46 9.75
N ARG A 28 -14.77 2.66 10.93
CA ARG A 28 -14.39 3.98 11.47
C ARG A 28 -12.97 4.39 11.10
N LEU A 29 -12.34 3.71 10.13
CA LEU A 29 -10.96 3.96 9.68
C LEU A 29 -9.88 3.79 10.76
N ALA A 30 -10.20 3.17 11.91
CA ALA A 30 -9.21 2.76 12.90
C ALA A 30 -8.51 1.47 12.46
N ILE A 31 -7.19 1.39 12.63
CA ILE A 31 -6.41 0.17 12.38
C ILE A 31 -6.78 -0.87 13.45
N ILE A 32 -7.28 -2.01 13.02
CA ILE A 32 -7.67 -3.13 13.91
C ILE A 32 -6.68 -4.28 13.89
N GLY A 33 -5.74 -4.29 12.94
CA GLY A 33 -4.71 -5.32 12.82
C GLY A 33 -3.93 -5.19 11.52
N TYR A 34 -3.08 -6.19 11.25
CA TYR A 34 -2.26 -6.24 10.04
C TYR A 34 -2.39 -7.60 9.34
N ARG A 35 -2.27 -7.58 8.01
CA ARG A 35 -2.26 -8.77 7.15
C ARG A 35 -0.94 -8.89 6.40
N CYS A 36 -0.55 -10.11 6.07
CA CYS A 36 0.48 -10.35 5.08
C CYS A 36 -0.07 -10.07 3.68
N SER A 37 0.81 -9.84 2.70
CA SER A 37 0.42 -9.54 1.32
C SER A 37 -0.53 -10.59 0.75
N THR A 38 -0.27 -11.88 1.00
CA THR A 38 -1.12 -12.98 0.51
C THR A 38 -2.55 -12.92 1.06
N CYS A 39 -2.72 -12.71 2.36
CA CYS A 39 -4.04 -12.61 2.97
C CYS A 39 -4.74 -11.31 2.61
N HIS A 40 -3.98 -10.22 2.46
CA HIS A 40 -4.51 -8.94 1.98
C HIS A 40 -5.14 -9.10 0.59
N GLU A 41 -4.41 -9.66 -0.38
CA GLU A 41 -4.93 -9.91 -1.75
C GLU A 41 -6.13 -10.85 -1.79
N LYS A 42 -6.15 -11.89 -0.94
CA LYS A 42 -7.30 -12.78 -0.81
C LYS A 42 -8.54 -12.07 -0.26
N SER A 43 -8.35 -11.11 0.63
CA SER A 43 -9.44 -10.37 1.27
C SER A 43 -10.07 -9.28 0.41
N LYS A 44 -9.45 -8.90 -0.72
CA LYS A 44 -9.98 -7.88 -1.62
C LYS A 44 -11.26 -8.38 -2.29
N SER A 45 -12.29 -7.54 -2.24
CA SER A 45 -13.55 -7.79 -2.95
C SER A 45 -13.34 -7.77 -4.48
N PRO A 46 -14.18 -8.46 -5.27
CA PRO A 46 -14.12 -8.39 -6.73
C PRO A 46 -14.19 -6.95 -7.27
N ALA A 47 -14.98 -6.09 -6.63
CA ALA A 47 -15.08 -4.67 -7.00
C ALA A 47 -13.77 -3.91 -6.75
N THR A 48 -13.09 -4.20 -5.63
CA THR A 48 -11.77 -3.61 -5.32
C THR A 48 -10.73 -4.02 -6.36
N LYS A 49 -10.71 -5.31 -6.75
CA LYS A 49 -9.79 -5.81 -7.78
C LYS A 49 -10.00 -5.13 -9.13
N LYS A 50 -11.27 -4.97 -9.56
CA LYS A 50 -11.60 -4.25 -10.79
C LYS A 50 -11.11 -2.80 -10.76
N ARG A 51 -11.34 -2.07 -9.66
CA ARG A 51 -10.84 -0.69 -9.52
C ARG A 51 -9.32 -0.60 -9.59
N GLU A 52 -8.60 -1.51 -8.94
CA GLU A 52 -7.13 -1.53 -9.01
C GLU A 52 -6.62 -1.82 -10.42
N GLU A 53 -7.30 -2.71 -11.16
CA GLU A 53 -7.01 -3.00 -12.56
C GLU A 53 -7.27 -1.80 -13.48
N GLU A 54 -8.41 -1.11 -13.29
CA GLU A 54 -8.74 0.13 -13.99
C GLU A 54 -7.67 1.22 -13.76
N ILE A 55 -7.27 1.44 -12.49
CA ILE A 55 -6.21 2.39 -12.13
C ILE A 55 -4.88 1.99 -12.77
N SER A 56 -4.54 0.70 -12.73
CA SER A 56 -3.32 0.17 -13.37
C SER A 56 -3.32 0.45 -14.87
N ASN A 57 -4.44 0.23 -15.55
CA ASN A 57 -4.58 0.53 -16.97
C ASN A 57 -4.46 2.03 -17.28
N LEU A 58 -5.08 2.89 -16.47
CA LEU A 58 -4.97 4.34 -16.62
C LEU A 58 -3.55 4.88 -16.37
N THR A 59 -2.78 4.23 -15.49
CA THR A 59 -1.43 4.69 -15.12
C THR A 59 -0.32 4.13 -16.00
N LYS A 60 -0.58 3.04 -16.76
CA LYS A 60 0.39 2.48 -17.72
C LYS A 60 0.80 3.47 -18.81
N GLU A 61 -0.11 4.34 -19.23
CA GLU A 61 0.11 5.30 -20.32
C GLU A 61 0.65 6.65 -19.85
N VAL A 62 0.82 6.86 -18.53
CA VAL A 62 1.35 8.12 -18.02
C VAL A 62 2.84 8.18 -18.38
N PRO A 63 3.25 9.08 -19.31
CA PRO A 63 4.65 9.19 -19.66
C PRO A 63 5.45 9.58 -18.42
N LYS A 64 6.50 8.80 -18.14
CA LYS A 64 7.44 9.18 -17.07
C LYS A 64 8.07 10.49 -17.48
N PRO A 65 8.08 11.52 -16.61
CA PRO A 65 8.74 12.76 -16.95
C PRO A 65 10.25 12.51 -17.11
N GLU A 66 10.74 12.60 -18.36
CA GLU A 66 12.14 12.33 -18.72
C GLU A 66 13.13 13.33 -18.11
N ASN A 67 12.65 14.49 -17.65
CA ASN A 67 13.50 15.60 -17.23
C ASN A 67 12.93 16.34 -16.02
N VAL A 68 12.60 15.62 -14.95
CA VAL A 68 12.39 16.29 -13.65
C VAL A 68 13.76 16.72 -13.16
N ARG A 69 14.22 17.93 -13.53
CA ARG A 69 15.37 18.56 -12.87
C ARG A 69 15.00 18.77 -11.40
N HIS A 70 15.37 17.82 -10.55
CA HIS A 70 15.00 17.78 -9.13
C HIS A 70 15.55 18.96 -8.33
N ASN A 71 16.42 19.79 -8.90
CA ASN A 71 17.02 20.91 -8.20
C ASN A 71 17.36 22.09 -9.12
N ILE A 72 16.35 22.91 -9.39
CA ILE A 72 16.45 24.15 -10.19
C ILE A 72 17.40 25.17 -9.53
N LEU A 73 17.64 25.05 -8.21
CA LEU A 73 18.54 25.95 -7.46
C LEU A 73 20.01 25.79 -7.84
N LYS A 74 20.42 24.62 -8.38
CA LYS A 74 21.81 24.40 -8.83
C LYS A 74 22.18 25.19 -10.08
N GLU A 75 21.19 25.67 -10.85
CA GLU A 75 21.41 26.44 -12.09
C GLU A 75 21.41 27.95 -11.85
N LEU A 76 21.04 28.40 -10.65
CA LEU A 76 21.05 29.81 -10.24
C LEU A 76 22.42 30.27 -9.69
N VAL A 77 23.51 29.61 -10.06
CA VAL A 77 24.86 30.09 -9.70
C VAL A 77 25.19 31.28 -10.60
N LYS A 78 25.24 32.45 -9.96
CA LYS A 78 25.48 33.77 -10.54
C LYS A 78 26.97 34.06 -10.66
#